data_AF-A0AAV5SHU0-F1
#
_entry.id   AF-A0AAV5SHU0-F1
#
_cell.length_a   1.000
_cell.length_b   1.000
_cell.length_c   1.000
_cell.angle_alpha   90.00
_cell.angle_beta   90.00
_cell.angle_gamma   90.00
#
_symmetry.space_group_name_H-M   'P 1'
#
loop_
_entity.id
_entity.type
_entity.pdbx_description
1 polymer ?
#
loop_
_entity_poly.entity_id
_entity_poly.type
_entity_poly.pdbx_seq_one_letter_code
_entity_poly.pdbx_strand_id
1 'polypeptide(L)'
;DVLREFAKTSAHWAVLALLGTIMSAIALGMEYVVDQLHDLHMFVYHITWPIDEPHEQILISYCPGIPEMKTILRGVQLKEYLTVRTLITKIVGLTLVLCSGLPLGKEGPFVHIASIIAAQLSKLMKGFKGLYENESRSSEMLAAGCAVGVACTFSAPIGGVLFSIEVTSVYFAVRNYWRGFFASSCAAIITRIFLPIVRGSDDPGLYAYFQTMYPTGRAFIVEELPIFALIGLICGVLGAAYVRLHRRLVLWLRRNWFSKRTFQRHWFLYPLLASFVIGSLTFPYGLGQHMSGEVKFYRALKQLFFNCSFIADENTSLACPSVIIVHF
;
A
#
# COMPACT_ATOMS: atom_id res chain seq x y z
N ASP A 1 -11.55 -34.04 -25.20
CA ASP A 1 -11.15 -33.57 -23.85
C ASP A 1 -10.08 -32.48 -23.82
N VAL A 2 -9.01 -32.59 -24.63
CA VAL A 2 -7.91 -31.59 -24.67
C VAL A 2 -8.38 -30.14 -24.88
N LEU A 3 -9.30 -29.88 -25.82
CA LEU A 3 -9.85 -28.53 -26.05
C LEU A 3 -10.62 -27.98 -24.85
N ARG A 4 -11.28 -28.85 -24.07
CA ARG A 4 -12.02 -28.48 -22.86
C ARG A 4 -11.08 -28.13 -21.71
N GLU A 5 -10.00 -28.89 -21.56
CA GLU A 5 -8.95 -28.58 -20.58
C GLU A 5 -8.18 -27.31 -20.94
N PHE A 6 -7.87 -27.11 -22.23
CA PHE A 6 -7.26 -25.88 -22.72
C PHE A 6 -8.17 -24.67 -22.46
N ALA A 7 -9.47 -24.77 -22.75
CA ALA A 7 -10.44 -23.71 -22.49
C ALA A 7 -10.61 -23.39 -21.00
N LYS A 8 -10.54 -24.39 -20.11
CA LYS A 8 -10.55 -24.16 -18.65
C LYS A 8 -9.27 -23.45 -18.21
N THR A 9 -8.12 -23.89 -18.71
CA THR A 9 -6.82 -23.33 -18.36
C THR A 9 -6.70 -21.88 -18.83
N SER A 10 -7.08 -21.58 -20.08
CA SER A 10 -7.08 -20.23 -20.63
C SER A 10 -8.04 -19.30 -19.87
N ALA A 11 -9.21 -19.81 -19.45
CA ALA A 11 -10.13 -19.04 -18.61
C ALA A 11 -9.52 -18.66 -17.25
N HIS A 12 -8.72 -19.53 -16.62
CA HIS A 12 -8.02 -19.20 -15.38
C HIS A 12 -7.03 -18.03 -15.56
N TRP A 13 -6.23 -18.07 -16.62
CA TRP A 13 -5.28 -16.99 -16.93
C TRP A 13 -5.98 -15.68 -17.31
N ALA A 14 -7.09 -15.77 -18.05
CA ALA A 14 -7.91 -14.59 -18.38
C ALA A 14 -8.48 -13.92 -17.13
N VAL A 15 -8.95 -14.70 -16.13
CA VAL A 15 -9.44 -14.15 -14.86
C VAL A 15 -8.33 -13.47 -14.07
N LEU A 16 -7.11 -14.01 -14.09
CA LEU A 16 -5.95 -13.40 -13.45
C LEU A 16 -5.52 -12.09 -14.14
N ALA A 17 -5.56 -12.05 -15.48
CA ALA A 17 -5.33 -10.81 -16.22
C ALA A 17 -6.39 -9.76 -15.89
N LEU A 18 -7.67 -10.15 -15.84
CA LEU A 18 -8.78 -9.27 -15.46
C LEU A 18 -8.65 -8.74 -14.03
N LEU A 19 -8.19 -9.57 -13.08
CA LEU A 19 -7.89 -9.12 -11.72
C LEU A 19 -6.81 -8.03 -11.73
N GLY A 20 -5.73 -8.22 -12.48
CA GLY A 20 -4.67 -7.23 -12.63
C GLY A 20 -5.14 -5.93 -13.28
N THR A 21 -5.99 -6.01 -14.32
CA THR A 21 -6.50 -4.83 -15.02
C THR A 21 -7.43 -4.00 -14.13
N ILE A 22 -8.37 -4.64 -13.43
CA ILE A 22 -9.28 -3.97 -12.49
C ILE A 22 -8.48 -3.29 -11.37
N MET A 23 -7.50 -4.00 -10.79
CA MET A 23 -6.68 -3.43 -9.72
C MET A 23 -5.83 -2.25 -10.17
N SER A 24 -5.26 -2.31 -11.38
CA SER A 24 -4.54 -1.18 -11.95
C SER A 24 -5.45 0.03 -12.19
N ALA A 25 -6.68 -0.18 -12.68
CA ALA A 25 -7.63 0.90 -12.91
C ALA A 25 -8.02 1.59 -11.60
N ILE A 26 -8.25 0.81 -10.52
CA ILE A 26 -8.53 1.35 -9.19
C ILE A 26 -7.32 2.12 -8.65
N ALA A 27 -6.10 1.58 -8.79
CA ALA A 27 -4.88 2.25 -8.34
C ALA A 27 -4.70 3.62 -9.01
N LEU A 28 -4.81 3.66 -10.34
CA LEU A 28 -4.68 4.88 -11.13
C LEU A 28 -5.79 5.89 -10.83
N GLY A 29 -7.04 5.43 -10.70
CA GLY A 29 -8.16 6.30 -10.35
C GLY A 29 -7.99 6.92 -8.96
N MET A 30 -7.53 6.15 -7.98
CA MET A 30 -7.21 6.68 -6.65
C MET A 30 -6.07 7.70 -6.71
N GLU A 31 -5.02 7.43 -7.47
CA GLU A 31 -3.89 8.36 -7.61
C GLU A 31 -4.29 9.67 -8.30
N TYR A 32 -5.10 9.60 -9.36
CA TYR A 32 -5.68 10.77 -10.01
C TYR A 32 -6.48 11.64 -9.02
N VAL A 33 -7.37 11.00 -8.24
CA VAL A 33 -8.19 11.72 -7.25
C VAL A 33 -7.33 12.34 -6.15
N VAL A 34 -6.30 11.63 -5.68
CA VAL A 34 -5.39 12.14 -4.65
C VAL A 34 -4.57 13.33 -5.17
N ASP A 35 -4.17 13.32 -6.43
CA ASP A 35 -3.42 14.42 -7.06
C ASP A 35 -4.30 15.66 -7.29
N GLN A 36 -5.58 15.47 -7.64
CA GLN A 36 -6.55 16.57 -7.83
C GLN A 36 -7.05 17.16 -6.50
N LEU A 37 -7.33 16.33 -5.50
CA LEU A 37 -7.82 16.75 -4.17
C LEU A 37 -6.68 17.13 -3.22
N HIS A 38 -5.46 17.22 -3.74
CA HIS A 38 -4.24 17.36 -2.95
C HIS A 38 -4.13 18.70 -2.19
N ASP A 39 -4.89 19.71 -2.61
CA ASP A 39 -4.90 21.06 -2.02
C ASP A 39 -5.94 21.23 -0.90
N LEU A 40 -6.78 20.21 -0.65
CA LEU A 40 -7.64 20.20 0.54
C LEU A 40 -6.82 19.87 1.79
N HIS A 41 -6.07 20.86 2.27
CA HIS A 41 -5.50 20.79 3.60
C HIS A 41 -6.63 20.78 4.64
N MET A 42 -6.58 19.79 5.54
CA MET A 42 -7.25 19.81 6.84
C MET A 42 -8.77 20.05 6.82
N PHE A 43 -9.60 19.19 6.18
CA PHE A 43 -11.02 19.08 6.61
C PHE A 43 -11.83 17.89 6.05
N VAL A 44 -11.30 16.67 5.95
CA VAL A 44 -12.16 15.54 5.53
C VAL A 44 -11.95 14.26 6.34
N TYR A 45 -12.17 14.39 7.65
CA TYR A 45 -12.60 13.25 8.47
C TYR A 45 -14.11 13.23 8.71
N HIS A 46 -14.84 14.26 8.26
CA HIS A 46 -16.26 14.42 8.57
C HIS A 46 -17.22 13.78 7.54
N ILE A 47 -16.71 13.28 6.40
CA ILE A 47 -17.57 12.90 5.25
C ILE A 47 -17.67 11.39 5.00
N THR A 48 -16.96 10.53 5.73
CA THR A 48 -17.28 9.08 5.73
C THR A 48 -18.23 8.72 6.87
N TRP A 49 -19.47 9.14 6.62
CA TRP A 49 -20.73 8.72 7.23
C TRP A 49 -20.81 7.23 7.62
N PRO A 50 -21.52 6.86 8.70
CA PRO A 50 -22.23 5.59 8.78
C PRO A 50 -23.75 5.81 8.69
N ILE A 51 -24.39 5.23 7.67
CA ILE A 51 -25.84 5.02 7.65
C ILE A 51 -25.97 3.83 8.59
N ASP A 52 -26.50 4.08 9.79
CA ASP A 52 -27.14 3.13 10.69
C ASP A 52 -26.90 1.64 10.41
N GLU A 53 -25.72 1.08 10.72
CA GLU A 53 -25.51 -0.39 10.75
C GLU A 53 -24.50 -0.79 11.86
N PRO A 54 -24.64 -2.01 12.42
CA PRO A 54 -24.20 -2.33 13.78
C PRO A 54 -22.66 -2.37 13.97
N HIS A 55 -22.29 -2.10 15.22
CA HIS A 55 -20.94 -1.88 15.77
C HIS A 55 -19.84 -2.91 15.41
N GLU A 56 -20.16 -4.11 14.90
CA GLU A 56 -19.17 -5.15 14.59
C GLU A 56 -18.55 -5.05 13.19
N GLN A 57 -19.30 -4.56 12.19
CA GLN A 57 -18.79 -4.47 10.81
C GLN A 57 -17.83 -3.28 10.60
N ILE A 58 -17.98 -2.22 11.41
CA ILE A 58 -17.20 -0.98 11.31
C ILE A 58 -15.79 -1.15 11.90
N LEU A 59 -15.64 -1.97 12.94
CA LEU A 59 -14.35 -2.18 13.63
C LEU A 59 -13.32 -2.90 12.74
N ILE A 60 -13.78 -3.68 11.77
CA ILE A 60 -12.96 -4.40 10.80
C ILE A 60 -12.46 -3.46 9.66
N SER A 61 -13.02 -2.26 9.56
CA SER A 61 -12.76 -1.33 8.45
C SER A 61 -11.53 -0.44 8.68
N TYR A 62 -11.12 -0.18 9.92
CA TYR A 62 -10.10 0.83 10.25
C TYR A 62 -8.62 0.40 10.15
N CYS A 63 -8.41 -0.75 9.48
CA CYS A 63 -7.19 -1.26 8.85
C CYS A 63 -6.08 -1.76 9.79
N PRO A 64 -6.03 -3.08 9.95
CA PRO A 64 -5.10 -3.86 9.13
C PRO A 64 -5.84 -4.62 8.01
N GLY A 65 -5.13 -4.90 6.92
CA GLY A 65 -5.65 -5.74 5.82
C GLY A 65 -4.90 -7.07 5.71
N ILE A 66 -3.59 -7.02 5.97
CA ILE A 66 -2.65 -8.13 5.81
C ILE A 66 -2.77 -9.18 6.94
N PRO A 67 -2.83 -8.84 8.25
CA PRO A 67 -3.01 -9.82 9.33
C PRO A 67 -4.27 -10.67 9.18
N GLU A 68 -5.38 -10.07 8.79
CA GLU A 68 -6.68 -10.72 8.57
C GLU A 68 -6.65 -11.60 7.32
N MET A 69 -5.95 -11.15 6.27
CA MET A 69 -5.74 -11.99 5.09
C MET A 69 -4.87 -13.20 5.41
N LYS A 70 -3.86 -13.01 6.27
CA LYS A 70 -3.04 -14.10 6.80
C LYS A 70 -3.86 -15.08 7.63
N THR A 71 -4.87 -14.64 8.41
CA THR A 71 -5.76 -15.56 9.13
C THR A 71 -6.70 -16.31 8.19
N ILE A 72 -7.21 -15.66 7.14
CA ILE A 72 -8.05 -16.31 6.12
C ILE A 72 -7.27 -17.37 5.35
N LEU A 73 -6.04 -17.06 4.91
CA LEU A 73 -5.19 -18.02 4.18
C LEU A 73 -4.70 -19.18 5.07
N ARG A 74 -4.74 -19.01 6.40
CA ARG A 74 -4.54 -20.11 7.37
C ARG A 74 -5.79 -20.96 7.62
N GLY A 75 -6.92 -20.62 7.00
CA GLY A 75 -8.17 -21.39 7.07
C GLY A 75 -9.23 -20.82 8.03
N VAL A 76 -8.98 -19.67 8.67
CA VAL A 76 -9.99 -19.03 9.53
C VAL A 76 -10.88 -18.13 8.68
N GLN A 77 -12.08 -18.61 8.36
CA GLN A 77 -13.05 -17.85 7.57
C GLN A 77 -13.68 -16.74 8.41
N LEU A 78 -13.34 -15.48 8.08
CA LEU A 78 -13.96 -14.28 8.65
C LEU A 78 -15.24 -13.98 7.85
N LYS A 79 -16.42 -14.14 8.49
CA LYS A 79 -17.69 -13.76 7.87
C LYS A 79 -17.70 -12.26 7.58
N GLU A 80 -18.32 -11.88 6.45
CA GLU A 80 -18.55 -10.49 6.03
C GLU A 80 -17.30 -9.65 5.67
N TYR A 81 -16.09 -10.19 5.82
CA TYR A 81 -14.85 -9.48 5.49
C TYR A 81 -14.70 -9.21 3.98
N LEU A 82 -15.06 -10.19 3.15
CA LEU A 82 -14.88 -10.18 1.69
C LEU A 82 -16.14 -9.69 0.94
N THR A 83 -16.80 -8.64 1.42
CA THR A 83 -18.05 -8.12 0.84
C THR A 83 -17.82 -6.91 -0.07
N VAL A 84 -18.75 -6.64 -1.00
CA VAL A 84 -18.64 -5.46 -1.89
C VAL A 84 -18.85 -4.15 -1.11
N ARG A 85 -19.61 -4.20 0.00
CA ARG A 85 -19.78 -3.06 0.90
C ARG A 85 -18.43 -2.63 1.52
N THR A 86 -17.62 -3.60 1.96
CA THR A 86 -16.27 -3.30 2.50
C THR A 86 -15.31 -2.81 1.43
N LEU A 87 -15.47 -3.24 0.17
CA LEU A 87 -14.69 -2.74 -0.96
C LEU A 87 -14.89 -1.24 -1.18
N ILE A 88 -16.14 -0.80 -1.32
CA ILE A 88 -16.46 0.61 -1.61
C ILE A 88 -16.01 1.51 -0.45
N THR A 89 -16.34 1.11 0.78
CA THR A 89 -15.96 1.88 1.99
C THR A 89 -14.45 1.98 2.15
N LYS A 90 -13.69 0.92 1.85
CA LYS A 90 -12.22 0.95 1.91
C LYS A 90 -11.58 1.80 0.82
N ILE A 91 -12.10 1.76 -0.41
CA ILE A 91 -11.58 2.62 -1.49
C ILE A 91 -11.78 4.09 -1.11
N VAL A 92 -13.01 4.49 -0.74
CA VAL A 92 -13.30 5.88 -0.36
C VAL A 92 -12.51 6.30 0.88
N GLY A 93 -12.51 5.48 1.94
CA GLY A 93 -11.78 5.78 3.17
C GLY A 93 -10.27 5.90 2.95
N LEU A 94 -9.69 5.01 2.14
CA LEU A 94 -8.26 5.08 1.81
C LEU A 94 -7.94 6.31 0.96
N THR A 95 -8.75 6.66 -0.03
CA THR A 95 -8.56 7.90 -0.81
C THR A 95 -8.55 9.12 0.10
N LEU A 96 -9.50 9.24 1.03
CA LEU A 96 -9.56 10.36 1.96
C LEU A 96 -8.34 10.42 2.90
N VAL A 97 -7.88 9.26 3.39
CA VAL A 97 -6.66 9.17 4.20
C VAL A 97 -5.44 9.64 3.42
N LEU A 98 -5.30 9.24 2.15
CA LEU A 98 -4.20 9.69 1.29
C LEU A 98 -4.30 11.19 0.98
N CYS A 99 -5.51 11.73 0.76
CA CYS A 99 -5.72 13.16 0.59
C CYS A 99 -5.39 13.97 1.85
N SER A 100 -5.57 13.40 3.05
CA SER A 100 -5.30 14.10 4.32
C SER A 100 -3.82 14.46 4.54
N GLY A 101 -2.90 13.85 3.78
CA GLY A 101 -1.46 14.10 3.91
C GLY A 101 -0.81 13.51 5.16
N LEU A 102 -1.56 12.75 5.97
CA LEU A 102 -0.99 12.01 7.09
C LEU A 102 0.03 10.96 6.61
N PRO A 103 1.07 10.65 7.41
CA PRO A 103 2.09 9.66 7.07
C PRO A 103 1.55 8.23 7.22
N LEU A 104 0.55 7.88 6.40
CA LEU A 104 -0.13 6.59 6.38
C LEU A 104 0.04 5.92 5.01
N GLY A 105 0.36 4.63 5.01
CA GLY A 105 0.58 3.86 3.79
C GLY A 105 -0.70 3.25 3.21
N LYS A 106 -0.76 3.11 1.88
CA LYS A 106 -1.88 2.45 1.17
C LYS A 106 -1.83 0.93 1.14
N GLU A 107 -0.67 0.32 1.42
CA GLU A 107 -0.38 -1.10 1.17
C GLU A 107 -1.38 -2.08 1.80
N GLY A 108 -1.56 -2.03 3.12
CA GLY A 108 -2.43 -2.95 3.85
C GLY A 108 -3.88 -2.97 3.33
N PRO A 109 -4.57 -1.82 3.25
CA PRO A 109 -5.92 -1.78 2.70
C PRO A 109 -5.98 -2.17 1.22
N PHE A 110 -4.96 -1.86 0.41
CA PHE A 110 -4.94 -2.22 -1.00
C PHE A 110 -4.86 -3.74 -1.24
N VAL A 111 -4.08 -4.45 -0.41
CA VAL A 111 -4.03 -5.92 -0.40
C VAL A 111 -5.41 -6.52 -0.11
N HIS A 112 -6.14 -5.92 0.82
CA HIS A 112 -7.49 -6.38 1.14
C HIS A 112 -8.47 -6.08 -0.01
N ILE A 113 -8.46 -4.87 -0.59
CA ILE A 113 -9.25 -4.50 -1.77
C ILE A 113 -9.04 -5.51 -2.90
N ALA A 114 -7.78 -5.85 -3.19
CA ALA A 114 -7.44 -6.85 -4.22
C ALA A 114 -7.96 -8.25 -3.89
N SER A 115 -7.92 -8.64 -2.62
CA SER A 115 -8.46 -9.92 -2.15
C SER A 115 -9.99 -9.99 -2.25
N ILE A 116 -10.70 -8.88 -1.99
CA ILE A 116 -12.15 -8.80 -2.19
C ILE A 116 -12.48 -8.98 -3.69
N ILE A 117 -11.79 -8.27 -4.58
CA ILE A 117 -12.01 -8.38 -6.02
C ILE A 117 -11.71 -9.80 -6.51
N ALA A 118 -10.63 -10.41 -6.03
CA ALA A 118 -10.28 -11.80 -6.33
C ALA A 118 -11.38 -12.79 -5.86
N ALA A 119 -11.95 -12.56 -4.67
CA ALA A 119 -13.06 -13.36 -4.15
C ALA A 119 -14.35 -13.18 -4.98
N GLN A 120 -14.67 -11.95 -5.39
CA GLN A 120 -15.85 -11.65 -6.19
C GLN A 120 -15.74 -12.19 -7.61
N LEU A 121 -14.56 -12.08 -8.24
CA LEU A 121 -14.27 -12.72 -9.52
C LEU A 121 -14.38 -14.25 -9.42
N SER A 122 -13.91 -14.84 -8.33
CA SER A 122 -14.07 -16.29 -8.08
C SER A 122 -15.55 -16.69 -8.01
N LYS A 123 -16.39 -15.92 -7.29
CA LYS A 123 -17.84 -16.18 -7.20
C LYS A 123 -18.54 -16.05 -8.56
N LEU A 124 -18.19 -15.04 -9.35
CA LEU A 124 -18.72 -14.86 -10.70
C LEU A 124 -18.38 -16.07 -11.59
N MET A 125 -17.14 -16.56 -11.51
CA MET A 125 -16.68 -17.71 -12.30
C MET A 125 -17.27 -19.05 -11.86
N LYS A 126 -17.64 -19.19 -10.57
CA LYS A 126 -18.43 -20.32 -10.09
C LYS A 126 -19.78 -20.39 -10.81
N GLY A 127 -20.49 -19.27 -10.88
CA GLY A 127 -21.83 -19.20 -11.51
C GLY A 127 -21.81 -19.45 -13.02
N PHE A 128 -20.78 -18.99 -13.74
CA PHE A 128 -20.71 -19.10 -15.19
C PHE A 128 -20.12 -20.42 -15.72
N LYS A 129 -19.19 -21.05 -15.00
CA LYS A 129 -18.39 -22.17 -15.55
C LYS A 129 -18.12 -23.33 -14.57
N GLY A 130 -18.69 -23.32 -13.36
CA GLY A 130 -18.32 -24.28 -12.29
C GLY A 130 -16.83 -24.23 -11.92
N LEU A 131 -16.12 -23.19 -12.36
CA LEU A 131 -14.70 -22.99 -12.10
C LEU A 131 -14.59 -22.42 -10.68
N TYR A 132 -13.70 -22.96 -9.85
CA TYR A 132 -13.46 -22.58 -8.44
C TYR A 132 -14.37 -23.19 -7.36
N GLU A 133 -15.12 -24.27 -7.61
CA GLU A 133 -15.89 -24.96 -6.54
C GLU A 133 -15.05 -25.36 -5.32
N ASN A 134 -13.78 -25.76 -5.54
CA ASN A 134 -12.87 -26.17 -4.46
C ASN A 134 -12.34 -24.98 -3.64
N GLU A 135 -12.36 -25.13 -2.32
CA GLU A 135 -11.80 -24.17 -1.36
C GLU A 135 -10.31 -23.88 -1.61
N SER A 136 -9.55 -24.90 -2.06
CA SER A 136 -8.15 -24.74 -2.44
C SER A 136 -7.97 -23.73 -3.57
N ARG A 137 -8.78 -23.80 -4.64
CA ARG A 137 -8.72 -22.88 -5.77
C ARG A 137 -9.12 -21.46 -5.38
N SER A 138 -10.06 -21.31 -4.47
CA SER A 138 -10.43 -20.00 -3.91
C SER A 138 -9.26 -19.39 -3.14
N SER A 139 -8.55 -20.18 -2.34
CA SER A 139 -7.37 -19.74 -1.59
C SER A 139 -6.20 -19.38 -2.52
N GLU A 140 -5.98 -20.14 -3.60
CA GLU A 140 -4.99 -19.80 -4.65
C GLU A 140 -5.30 -18.44 -5.30
N MET A 141 -6.58 -18.13 -5.53
CA MET A 141 -7.01 -16.84 -6.10
C MET A 141 -6.85 -15.69 -5.10
N LEU A 142 -7.15 -15.90 -3.81
CA LEU A 142 -6.91 -14.91 -2.76
C LEU A 142 -5.41 -14.59 -2.62
N ALA A 143 -4.55 -15.61 -2.68
CA ALA A 143 -3.10 -15.43 -2.67
C ALA A 143 -2.59 -14.62 -3.88
N ALA A 144 -3.15 -14.88 -5.07
CA ALA A 144 -2.88 -14.07 -6.26
C ALA A 144 -3.38 -12.63 -6.09
N GLY A 145 -4.57 -12.43 -5.51
CA GLY A 145 -5.11 -11.11 -5.15
C GLY A 145 -4.18 -10.33 -4.22
N CYS A 146 -3.62 -10.99 -3.19
CA CYS A 146 -2.65 -10.36 -2.29
C CYS A 146 -1.42 -9.87 -3.04
N ALA A 147 -0.86 -10.71 -3.92
CA ALA A 147 0.31 -10.35 -4.72
C ALA A 147 0.04 -9.17 -5.65
N VAL A 148 -1.09 -9.19 -6.35
CA VAL A 148 -1.52 -8.10 -7.25
C VAL A 148 -1.71 -6.80 -6.47
N GLY A 149 -2.32 -6.85 -5.29
CA GLY A 149 -2.51 -5.68 -4.44
C GLY A 149 -1.19 -4.98 -4.11
N VAL A 150 -0.19 -5.73 -3.65
CA VAL A 150 1.15 -5.17 -3.34
C VAL A 150 1.87 -4.71 -4.61
N ALA A 151 1.78 -5.49 -5.69
CA ALA A 151 2.39 -5.13 -6.96
C ALA A 151 1.81 -3.83 -7.54
N CYS A 152 0.50 -3.61 -7.44
CA CYS A 152 -0.15 -2.37 -7.85
C CYS A 152 0.27 -1.18 -6.98
N THR A 153 0.45 -1.37 -5.67
CA THR A 153 0.83 -0.24 -4.81
C THR A 153 2.22 0.32 -5.11
N PHE A 154 3.14 -0.54 -5.56
CA PHE A 154 4.54 -0.17 -5.83
C PHE A 154 4.93 -0.21 -7.32
N SER A 155 4.07 -0.68 -8.22
CA SER A 155 4.41 -1.03 -9.61
C SER A 155 5.63 -1.96 -9.73
N ALA A 156 5.74 -2.90 -8.78
CA ALA A 156 6.85 -3.85 -8.65
C ALA A 156 6.33 -5.29 -8.60
N PRO A 157 6.18 -5.96 -9.76
CA PRO A 157 5.51 -7.27 -9.83
C PRO A 157 6.29 -8.38 -9.10
N ILE A 158 7.63 -8.40 -9.24
CA ILE A 158 8.48 -9.42 -8.58
C ILE A 158 8.46 -9.22 -7.06
N GLY A 159 8.70 -7.98 -6.60
CA GLY A 159 8.69 -7.64 -5.18
C GLY A 159 7.33 -7.89 -4.51
N GLY A 160 6.24 -7.54 -5.19
CA GLY A 160 4.89 -7.74 -4.65
C GLY A 160 4.51 -9.22 -4.48
N VAL A 161 4.94 -10.08 -5.41
CA VAL A 161 4.72 -11.53 -5.29
C VAL A 161 5.56 -12.13 -4.17
N LEU A 162 6.84 -11.77 -4.08
CA LEU A 162 7.73 -12.27 -3.01
C LEU A 162 7.24 -11.83 -1.64
N PHE A 163 6.86 -10.55 -1.50
CA PHE A 163 6.27 -10.03 -0.27
C PHE A 163 4.98 -10.75 0.10
N SER A 164 4.09 -11.00 -0.87
CA SER A 164 2.86 -11.76 -0.63
C SER A 164 3.16 -13.17 -0.10
N ILE A 165 4.17 -13.85 -0.66
CA ILE A 165 4.57 -15.19 -0.23
C ILE A 165 5.09 -15.17 1.20
N GLU A 166 6.02 -14.27 1.51
CA GLU A 166 6.66 -14.16 2.81
C GLU A 166 5.66 -13.85 3.93
N VAL A 167 4.71 -12.96 3.66
CA VAL A 167 3.83 -12.42 4.71
C VAL A 167 2.59 -13.29 4.92
N THR A 168 2.04 -13.90 3.86
CA THR A 168 0.71 -14.53 3.92
C THR A 168 0.72 -16.00 4.33
N SER A 169 1.72 -16.79 3.91
CA SER A 169 1.65 -18.26 4.01
C SER A 169 2.99 -18.88 4.42
N VAL A 170 2.94 -19.93 5.24
CA VAL A 170 4.15 -20.72 5.62
C VAL A 170 4.51 -21.71 4.52
N TYR A 171 3.51 -22.27 3.85
CA TYR A 171 3.67 -23.17 2.71
C TYR A 171 3.02 -22.55 1.48
N PHE A 172 3.76 -22.49 0.38
CA PHE A 172 3.28 -21.85 -0.84
C PHE A 172 3.58 -22.73 -2.06
N ALA A 173 2.56 -23.07 -2.83
CA ALA A 173 2.72 -23.86 -4.04
C ALA A 173 3.34 -23.00 -5.15
N VAL A 174 4.37 -23.52 -5.85
CA VAL A 174 5.04 -22.83 -6.97
C VAL A 174 4.06 -22.40 -8.07
N ARG A 175 2.96 -23.14 -8.26
CA ARG A 175 1.90 -22.75 -9.20
C ARG A 175 1.26 -21.40 -8.85
N ASN A 176 1.12 -21.08 -7.57
CA ASN A 176 0.54 -19.80 -7.12
C ASN A 176 1.51 -18.64 -7.37
N TYR A 177 2.82 -18.91 -7.36
CA TYR A 177 3.85 -17.91 -7.67
C TYR A 177 3.68 -17.42 -9.10
N TRP A 178 3.62 -18.33 -10.07
CA TRP A 178 3.45 -17.98 -11.48
C TRP A 178 2.14 -17.24 -11.76
N ARG A 179 1.05 -17.64 -11.08
CA ARG A 179 -0.24 -16.97 -11.22
C ARG A 179 -0.25 -15.56 -10.65
N GLY A 180 0.30 -15.39 -9.45
CA GLY A 180 0.48 -14.08 -8.83
C GLY A 180 1.40 -13.20 -9.66
N PHE A 181 2.49 -13.74 -10.18
CA PHE A 181 3.46 -13.05 -11.03
C PHE A 181 2.85 -12.57 -12.34
N PHE A 182 2.10 -13.43 -13.03
CA PHE A 182 1.40 -13.07 -14.26
C PHE A 182 0.39 -11.94 -14.01
N ALA A 183 -0.50 -12.11 -13.03
CA ALA A 183 -1.51 -11.11 -12.70
C ALA A 183 -0.88 -9.77 -12.28
N SER A 184 0.18 -9.82 -11.47
CA SER A 184 0.94 -8.65 -11.00
C SER A 184 1.66 -7.94 -12.14
N SER A 185 2.19 -8.70 -13.11
CA SER A 185 2.85 -8.15 -14.29
C SER A 185 1.86 -7.45 -15.21
N CYS A 186 0.69 -8.04 -15.45
CA CYS A 186 -0.40 -7.37 -16.18
C CYS A 186 -0.77 -6.05 -15.51
N ALA A 187 -0.94 -6.06 -14.19
CA ALA A 187 -1.28 -4.86 -13.44
C ALA A 187 -0.19 -3.78 -13.52
N ALA A 188 1.08 -4.17 -13.34
CA ALA A 188 2.22 -3.25 -13.42
C ALA A 188 2.39 -2.65 -14.81
N ILE A 189 2.23 -3.44 -15.88
CA ILE A 189 2.29 -2.95 -17.26
C ILE A 189 1.22 -1.89 -17.50
N ILE A 190 -0.04 -2.16 -17.11
CA ILE A 190 -1.14 -1.21 -17.27
C ILE A 190 -0.86 0.05 -16.45
N THR A 191 -0.45 -0.10 -15.19
CA THR A 191 -0.13 1.06 -14.34
C THR A 191 0.93 1.93 -15.00
N ARG A 192 2.03 1.35 -15.48
CA ARG A 192 3.14 2.12 -16.08
C ARG A 192 2.79 2.80 -17.40
N ILE A 193 1.89 2.20 -18.21
CA ILE A 193 1.44 2.79 -19.48
C ILE A 193 0.53 4.00 -19.22
N PHE A 194 -0.37 3.92 -18.24
CA PHE A 194 -1.36 4.97 -17.99
C PHE A 194 -0.91 6.01 -16.96
N LEU A 195 0.15 5.77 -16.19
CA LEU A 195 0.67 6.70 -15.19
C LEU A 195 1.04 8.09 -15.75
N PRO A 196 1.65 8.23 -16.95
CA PRO A 196 1.99 9.56 -17.51
C PRO A 196 0.74 10.39 -17.82
N ILE A 197 -0.29 9.72 -18.35
CA ILE A 197 -1.59 10.33 -18.67
C ILE A 197 -2.24 10.87 -17.40
N VAL A 198 -2.21 10.09 -16.32
CA VAL A 198 -2.78 10.49 -15.02
C VAL A 198 -2.03 11.68 -14.40
N ARG A 199 -0.71 11.77 -14.60
CA ARG A 199 0.15 12.82 -14.04
C ARG A 199 0.36 14.02 -14.95
N GLY A 200 -0.21 14.01 -16.15
CA GLY A 200 0.00 15.07 -17.16
C GLY A 200 1.47 15.27 -17.52
N SER A 201 2.28 14.22 -17.51
CA SER A 201 3.70 14.29 -17.87
C SER A 201 3.88 13.95 -19.35
N ASP A 202 4.57 14.81 -20.10
CA ASP A 202 4.69 14.73 -21.56
C ASP A 202 5.77 13.76 -22.07
N ASP A 203 6.59 13.11 -21.22
CA ASP A 203 7.57 12.15 -21.76
C ASP A 203 6.91 10.79 -22.09
N PRO A 204 7.21 10.20 -23.27
CA PRO A 204 6.56 8.98 -23.76
C PRO A 204 7.13 7.67 -23.16
N GLY A 205 7.74 7.72 -21.98
CA GLY A 205 8.49 6.59 -21.38
C GLY A 205 7.65 5.65 -20.51
N LEU A 206 8.18 4.44 -20.23
CA LEU A 206 7.65 3.55 -19.20
C LEU A 206 8.10 4.03 -17.81
N TYR A 207 7.25 4.72 -17.07
CA TYR A 207 7.65 5.33 -15.80
C TYR A 207 7.57 4.35 -14.62
N ALA A 208 8.65 4.29 -13.85
CA ALA A 208 8.59 3.87 -12.46
C ALA A 208 8.10 5.04 -11.58
N TYR A 209 7.50 4.73 -10.43
CA TYR A 209 7.08 5.74 -9.46
C TYR A 209 8.21 6.70 -9.06
N PHE A 210 9.41 6.16 -8.86
CA PHE A 210 10.60 6.93 -8.50
C PHE A 210 11.72 6.63 -9.50
N GLN A 211 11.99 7.59 -10.39
CA GLN A 211 13.14 7.54 -11.29
C GLN A 211 14.35 8.18 -10.61
N THR A 212 15.48 7.51 -10.69
CA THR A 212 16.75 7.96 -10.11
C THR A 212 17.84 7.92 -11.17
N MET A 213 18.67 8.94 -11.22
CA MET A 213 19.75 9.09 -12.19
C MET A 213 21.08 8.86 -11.48
N TYR A 214 21.43 7.60 -11.25
CA TYR A 214 22.73 7.24 -10.70
C TYR A 214 23.77 7.11 -11.81
N PRO A 215 25.03 7.54 -11.58
CA PRO A 215 26.11 7.35 -12.54
C PRO A 215 26.35 5.85 -12.77
N THR A 216 26.44 5.45 -14.04
CA THR A 216 26.60 4.04 -14.47
C THR A 216 28.03 3.49 -14.30
N GLY A 217 28.93 4.26 -13.68
CA GLY A 217 30.31 3.87 -13.38
C GLY A 217 30.43 2.95 -12.16
N ARG A 218 31.60 2.98 -11.48
CA ARG A 218 31.79 2.29 -10.19
C ARG A 218 30.90 2.93 -9.12
N ALA A 219 29.71 2.37 -8.92
CA ALA A 219 28.73 2.88 -7.98
C ALA A 219 29.10 2.68 -6.50
N PHE A 220 29.87 1.62 -6.19
CA PHE A 220 30.27 1.29 -4.83
C PHE A 220 31.72 0.80 -4.79
N ILE A 221 32.39 1.08 -3.68
CA ILE A 221 33.73 0.57 -3.39
C ILE A 221 33.63 -0.48 -2.27
N VAL A 222 34.53 -1.47 -2.26
CA VAL A 222 34.45 -2.62 -1.34
C VAL A 222 34.57 -2.17 0.13
N GLU A 223 35.29 -1.08 0.36
CA GLU A 223 35.49 -0.44 1.66
C GLU A 223 34.21 0.15 2.25
N GLU A 224 33.16 0.37 1.45
CA GLU A 224 31.86 0.88 1.91
C GLU A 224 30.93 -0.24 2.45
N LEU A 225 31.22 -1.52 2.13
CA LEU A 225 30.40 -2.65 2.55
C LEU A 225 30.23 -2.78 4.07
N PRO A 226 31.27 -2.56 4.92
CA PRO A 226 31.09 -2.54 6.37
C PRO A 226 30.15 -1.43 6.86
N ILE A 227 30.14 -0.27 6.18
CA ILE A 227 29.25 0.85 6.52
C ILE A 227 27.80 0.46 6.21
N PHE A 228 27.55 -0.17 5.05
CA PHE A 228 26.21 -0.69 4.73
C PHE A 228 25.74 -1.75 5.74
N ALA A 229 26.64 -2.63 6.19
CA ALA A 229 26.32 -3.61 7.23
C ALA A 229 25.96 -2.94 8.57
N LEU A 230 26.69 -1.89 8.96
CA LEU A 230 26.39 -1.11 10.16
C LEU A 230 25.03 -0.40 10.07
N ILE A 231 24.71 0.21 8.92
CA ILE A 231 23.40 0.82 8.68
C ILE A 231 22.30 -0.23 8.82
N GLY A 232 22.49 -1.42 8.24
CA GLY A 232 21.55 -2.54 8.37
C GLY A 232 21.32 -2.95 9.83
N LEU A 233 22.37 -3.00 10.65
CA LEU A 233 22.29 -3.31 12.08
C LEU A 233 21.51 -2.23 12.84
N ILE A 234 21.82 -0.95 12.61
CA ILE A 234 21.13 0.18 13.25
C ILE A 234 19.64 0.17 12.88
N CYS A 235 19.31 0.01 11.59
CA CYS A 235 17.93 -0.10 11.11
C CYS A 235 17.20 -1.30 11.74
N GLY A 236 17.86 -2.45 11.90
CA GLY A 236 17.28 -3.61 12.55
C GLY A 236 16.95 -3.37 14.04
N VAL A 237 17.86 -2.73 14.77
CA VAL A 237 17.65 -2.38 16.19
C VAL A 237 16.53 -1.35 16.35
N LEU A 238 16.53 -0.29 15.54
CA LEU A 238 15.48 0.73 15.55
C LEU A 238 14.12 0.14 15.16
N GLY A 239 14.08 -0.76 14.17
CA GLY A 239 12.87 -1.49 13.77
C GLY A 239 12.33 -2.35 14.91
N ALA A 240 13.19 -3.10 15.62
CA ALA A 240 12.78 -3.90 16.77
C ALA A 240 12.27 -3.02 17.93
N ALA A 241 12.90 -1.87 18.17
CA ALA A 241 12.45 -0.89 19.16
C ALA A 241 11.07 -0.32 18.79
N TYR A 242 10.87 0.05 17.52
CA TYR A 242 9.59 0.53 16.99
C TYR A 242 8.46 -0.47 17.20
N VAL A 243 8.65 -1.74 16.80
CA VAL A 243 7.63 -2.80 16.98
C VAL A 243 7.30 -3.00 18.45
N ARG A 244 8.31 -2.97 19.33
CA ARG A 244 8.11 -3.12 20.78
C ARG A 244 7.34 -1.93 21.37
N LEU A 245 7.67 -0.71 20.97
CA LEU A 245 7.00 0.51 21.40
C LEU A 245 5.54 0.51 20.93
N HIS A 246 5.31 0.23 19.65
CA HIS A 246 3.97 0.13 19.06
C HIS A 246 3.12 -0.91 19.82
N ARG A 247 3.67 -2.11 20.08
CA ARG A 247 2.99 -3.13 20.88
C ARG A 247 2.64 -2.64 22.29
N ARG A 248 3.58 -2.00 22.99
CA ARG A 248 3.34 -1.46 24.33
C ARG A 248 2.25 -0.40 24.32
N LEU A 249 2.24 0.49 23.34
CA LEU A 249 1.25 1.55 23.19
C LEU A 249 -0.15 0.97 22.95
N VAL A 250 -0.28 0.01 22.02
CA VAL A 250 -1.57 -0.66 21.74
C VAL A 250 -2.09 -1.42 22.97
N LEU A 251 -1.21 -2.12 23.70
CA LEU A 251 -1.60 -2.83 24.93
C LEU A 251 -1.97 -1.86 26.06
N TRP A 252 -1.27 -0.74 26.18
CA TRP A 252 -1.58 0.31 27.15
C TRP A 252 -2.95 0.93 26.88
N LEU A 253 -3.25 1.29 25.63
CA LEU A 253 -4.56 1.80 25.20
C LEU A 253 -5.69 0.82 25.52
N ARG A 254 -5.46 -0.49 25.35
CA ARG A 254 -6.46 -1.54 25.67
C ARG A 254 -6.62 -1.81 27.16
N ARG A 255 -5.58 -1.62 27.97
CA ARG A 255 -5.57 -1.91 29.41
C ARG A 255 -6.12 -0.75 30.25
N ASN A 256 -5.85 0.49 29.87
CA ASN A 256 -6.25 1.66 30.65
C ASN A 256 -7.77 1.85 30.61
N TRP A 257 -8.43 1.80 31.77
CA TRP A 257 -9.89 1.90 31.86
C TRP A 257 -10.43 3.23 31.32
N PHE A 258 -9.73 4.34 31.56
CA PHE A 258 -10.12 5.66 31.05
C PHE A 258 -10.08 5.69 29.52
N SER A 259 -8.97 5.27 28.91
CA SER A 259 -8.84 5.17 27.45
C SER A 259 -9.89 4.24 26.85
N LYS A 260 -10.15 3.09 27.48
CA LYS A 260 -11.19 2.16 27.05
C LYS A 260 -12.57 2.81 27.08
N ARG A 261 -12.96 3.46 28.18
CA ARG A 261 -14.27 4.12 28.33
C ARG A 261 -14.46 5.26 27.33
N THR A 262 -13.43 6.09 27.14
CA THR A 262 -13.48 7.25 26.25
C THR A 262 -13.47 6.84 24.77
N PHE A 263 -12.54 5.98 24.35
CA PHE A 263 -12.39 5.59 22.94
C PHE A 263 -13.42 4.56 22.47
N GLN A 264 -13.96 3.70 23.35
CA GLN A 264 -15.06 2.80 22.95
C GLN A 264 -16.40 3.53 22.83
N ARG A 265 -16.63 4.57 23.64
CA ARG A 265 -17.87 5.37 23.59
C ARG A 265 -17.83 6.41 22.47
N HIS A 266 -16.68 7.04 22.25
CA HIS A 266 -16.47 8.02 21.18
C HIS A 266 -15.33 7.55 20.27
N TRP A 267 -15.65 6.59 19.41
CA TRP A 267 -14.73 5.99 18.44
C TRP A 267 -13.97 7.03 17.59
N PHE A 268 -14.65 8.11 17.17
CA PHE A 268 -14.08 9.16 16.31
C PHE A 268 -13.10 10.10 17.04
N LEU A 269 -13.11 10.12 18.37
CA LEU A 269 -12.28 11.04 19.15
C LEU A 269 -10.80 10.69 19.04
N TYR A 270 -10.46 9.40 18.96
CA TYR A 270 -9.08 8.93 18.83
C TYR A 270 -8.39 9.42 17.54
N PRO A 271 -8.92 9.14 16.32
CA PRO A 271 -8.31 9.62 15.08
C PRO A 271 -8.34 11.14 14.98
N LEU A 272 -9.36 11.82 15.52
CA LEU A 272 -9.43 13.27 15.53
C LEU A 272 -8.31 13.89 16.38
N LEU A 273 -8.11 13.38 17.60
CA LEU A 273 -7.05 13.87 18.48
C LEU A 273 -5.66 13.55 17.93
N ALA A 274 -5.47 12.36 17.37
CA ALA A 274 -4.21 12.00 16.72
C ALA A 274 -3.90 12.90 15.52
N SER A 275 -4.90 13.17 14.67
CA SER A 275 -4.76 14.06 13.51
C SER A 275 -4.48 15.50 13.94
N PHE A 276 -5.13 15.97 15.00
CA PHE A 276 -4.88 17.30 15.55
C PHE A 276 -3.46 17.43 16.10
N VAL A 277 -2.98 16.44 16.85
CA VAL A 277 -1.61 16.44 17.39
C VAL A 277 -0.59 16.42 16.26
N ILE A 278 -0.75 15.54 15.27
CA ILE A 278 0.16 15.46 14.12
C ILE A 278 0.10 16.76 13.31
N GLY A 279 -1.10 17.28 13.03
CA GLY A 279 -1.27 18.55 12.32
C GLY A 279 -0.62 19.73 13.04
N SER A 280 -0.70 19.76 14.38
CA SER A 280 -0.04 20.79 15.19
C SER A 280 1.48 20.67 15.18
N LEU A 281 2.03 19.45 15.17
CA LEU A 281 3.48 19.23 15.11
C LEU A 281 4.05 19.52 13.72
N THR A 282 3.32 19.14 12.66
CA THR A 282 3.75 19.34 11.27
C THR A 282 3.46 20.75 10.76
N PHE A 283 2.85 21.63 11.57
CA PHE A 283 2.50 22.98 11.14
C PHE A 283 3.75 23.76 10.67
N PRO A 284 3.77 24.26 9.42
CA PRO A 284 4.99 24.72 8.77
C PRO A 284 5.57 25.99 9.40
N TYR A 285 4.76 26.85 10.00
CA TYR A 285 5.26 28.04 10.72
C TYR A 285 5.65 27.76 12.18
N GLY A 286 5.46 26.51 12.65
CA GLY A 286 5.82 26.08 14.01
C GLY A 286 6.99 25.10 13.99
N LEU A 287 6.81 23.93 14.61
CA LEU A 287 7.80 22.86 14.63
C LEU A 287 8.05 22.25 13.25
N GLY A 288 7.13 22.44 12.29
CA GLY A 288 7.26 21.97 10.91
C GLY A 288 8.45 22.57 10.15
N GLN A 289 8.98 23.74 10.57
CA GLN A 289 10.18 24.33 9.97
C GLN A 289 11.39 23.38 10.05
N HIS A 290 11.53 22.66 11.17
CA HIS A 290 12.65 21.73 11.39
C HIS A 290 12.38 20.31 10.89
N MET A 291 11.12 20.00 10.56
CA MET A 291 10.69 18.67 10.11
C MET A 291 10.36 18.63 8.61
N SER A 292 10.68 19.69 7.86
CA SER A 292 10.27 19.89 6.47
C SER A 292 8.76 19.66 6.26
N GLY A 293 7.94 20.19 7.17
CA GLY A 293 6.50 19.94 7.26
C GLY A 293 5.67 20.46 6.07
N GLU A 294 6.24 21.33 5.23
CA GLU A 294 5.63 21.79 3.97
C GLU A 294 5.69 20.73 2.87
N VAL A 295 6.66 19.81 2.94
CA VAL A 295 6.91 18.84 1.88
C VAL A 295 6.12 17.57 2.14
N LYS A 296 5.26 17.23 1.18
CA LYS A 296 4.40 16.04 1.24
C LYS A 296 5.23 14.76 1.10
N PHE A 297 4.80 13.68 1.76
CA PHE A 297 5.53 12.41 1.86
C PHE A 297 6.11 11.89 0.52
N TYR A 298 5.33 11.91 -0.56
CA TYR A 298 5.79 11.47 -1.89
C TYR A 298 6.93 12.34 -2.45
N ARG A 299 6.87 13.66 -2.27
CA ARG A 299 7.93 14.58 -2.72
C ARG A 299 9.16 14.47 -1.82
N ALA A 300 8.97 14.35 -0.51
CA ALA A 300 10.05 14.14 0.45
C ALA A 300 10.84 12.85 0.14
N LEU A 301 10.15 11.76 -0.20
CA LEU A 301 10.81 10.52 -0.61
C LEU A 301 11.60 10.67 -1.93
N LYS A 302 11.09 11.46 -2.89
CA LYS A 302 11.82 11.74 -4.15
C LYS A 302 13.09 12.56 -3.89
N GLN A 303 13.07 13.48 -2.93
CA GLN A 303 14.23 14.29 -2.54
C GLN A 303 15.34 13.44 -1.89
N LEU A 304 14.98 12.41 -1.12
CA LEU A 304 15.96 11.46 -0.57
C LEU A 304 16.73 10.67 -1.64
N PHE A 305 16.18 10.57 -2.85
CA PHE A 305 16.82 9.87 -3.97
C PHE A 305 17.56 10.80 -4.93
N PHE A 306 17.83 12.04 -4.54
CA PHE A 306 18.68 12.92 -5.34
C PHE A 306 20.12 12.41 -5.40
N ASN A 307 20.74 12.60 -6.56
CA ASN A 307 22.09 12.15 -6.87
C ASN A 307 23.17 13.17 -6.47
N CYS A 308 22.84 14.07 -5.54
CA CYS A 308 23.69 15.14 -5.07
C CYS A 308 23.89 15.06 -3.55
N SER A 309 24.99 15.61 -3.07
CA SER A 309 25.37 15.65 -1.67
C SER A 309 24.93 16.97 -1.05
N PHE A 310 24.13 16.89 0.02
CA PHE A 310 23.64 18.08 0.74
C PHE A 310 24.73 18.81 1.56
N ILE A 311 25.84 18.15 1.84
CA ILE A 311 26.94 18.66 2.69
C ILE A 311 28.13 19.17 1.84
N ALA A 312 28.15 18.87 0.54
CA ALA A 312 29.28 19.22 -0.32
C ALA A 312 29.32 20.72 -0.62
N ASP A 313 30.54 21.30 -0.67
CA ASP A 313 30.75 22.70 -1.00
C ASP A 313 30.23 23.02 -2.41
N GLU A 314 29.60 24.20 -2.57
CA GLU A 314 28.94 24.66 -3.81
C GLU A 314 29.86 24.62 -5.06
N ASN A 315 31.18 24.61 -4.87
CA ASN A 315 32.17 24.55 -5.95
C ASN A 315 32.39 23.13 -6.52
N THR A 316 31.81 22.08 -5.91
CA THR A 316 31.92 20.71 -6.41
C THR A 316 30.72 20.32 -7.26
N SER A 317 30.95 19.58 -8.35
CA SER A 317 29.91 19.06 -9.25
C SER A 317 28.93 18.07 -8.60
N LEU A 318 29.16 17.73 -7.33
CA LEU A 318 28.36 16.82 -6.52
C LEU A 318 27.41 17.57 -5.58
N ALA A 319 27.51 18.90 -5.45
CA ALA A 319 26.66 19.69 -4.57
C ALA A 319 25.24 19.80 -5.12
N CYS A 320 24.25 19.76 -4.23
CA CYS A 320 22.86 20.01 -4.61
C CYS A 320 22.66 21.49 -4.99
N PRO A 321 21.83 21.80 -6.00
CA PRO A 321 21.43 23.17 -6.32
C PRO A 321 20.87 23.90 -5.10
N SER A 322 21.25 25.16 -4.90
CA SER A 322 20.81 26.00 -3.75
C SER A 322 19.28 26.12 -3.64
N VAL A 323 18.55 26.03 -4.75
CA VAL A 323 17.06 26.00 -4.79
C VAL A 323 16.47 24.80 -4.03
N ILE A 324 17.18 23.67 -3.96
CA ILE A 324 16.74 22.46 -3.26
C ILE A 324 17.06 22.53 -1.77
N ILE A 325 18.14 23.22 -1.40
CA ILE A 325 18.63 23.32 -0.01
C ILE A 325 17.72 24.21 0.84
N VAL A 326 17.09 25.25 0.29
CA VAL A 326 16.20 26.18 1.03
C VAL A 326 14.96 25.49 1.64
N HIS A 327 14.62 24.28 1.20
CA HIS A 327 13.49 23.51 1.73
C HIS A 327 13.85 22.53 2.86
N PHE A 328 15.12 22.47 3.27
CA PHE A 328 15.66 21.64 4.35
C PHE A 328 16.28 22.50 5.45
#